data_AF-A0A0F8NZA1-F1
#
_entry.id   AF-A0A0F8NZA1-F1
#
_cell.length_a   1.000
_cell.length_b   1.000
_cell.length_c   1.000
_cell.angle_alpha   90.00
_cell.angle_beta   90.00
_cell.angle_gamma   90.00
#
_symmetry.space_group_name_H-M   'P 1'
#
loop_
_entity.id
_entity.type
_entity.pdbx_description
1 polymer ?
#
loop_
_entity_poly.entity_id
_entity_poly.type
_entity_poly.pdbx_seq_one_letter_code
_entity_poly.pdbx_strand_id
1 'polypeptide(L)'
;GNPKIQWVFGDGSTSDSPSPSVNFGSKGTRANTLVVTPWSAVTKINIGYDGSDGGVTPGSSTIENVKKQNVIAVTGLENVAPYLQVWASSYNPITALDFNNFTALHTIECFYCTSLATIRLRNVPSLTRLCLENCNISYLDLSEAPSLADLRGASQRSSTYTINWGTTGAQIWHICVRDNPQMTSTFPVNQFPLLKDCYIWNGNQSGALHLTSTNLKSVLSANNHYNAANFSGCFPAGRKCTVNMYNNDLTSLDISNDPGLLYLNASRNSLNQTAVDGVLQTLDSYNTNGGDLDLTGNAAPSTTGIAHANNLTARGWKVQSSFQIRDSEKQF
;
A
#
# COMPACT_ATOMS: atom_id res chain seq x y z
N GLY A 1 -6.03 17.28 -31.38
CA GLY A 1 -6.24 18.56 -32.06
C GLY A 1 -5.71 19.69 -31.19
N ASN A 2 -5.77 20.93 -31.64
CA ASN A 2 -5.39 22.10 -30.83
C ASN A 2 -6.60 22.57 -30.02
N PRO A 3 -6.68 22.25 -28.71
CA PRO A 3 -7.82 22.70 -27.92
C PRO A 3 -7.79 24.21 -27.73
N LYS A 4 -8.97 24.83 -27.68
CA LYS A 4 -9.10 26.20 -27.20
C LYS A 4 -9.14 26.17 -25.68
N ILE A 5 -8.18 26.81 -25.02
CA ILE A 5 -8.07 26.91 -23.57
C ILE A 5 -8.37 28.34 -23.16
N GLN A 6 -9.17 28.52 -22.12
CA GLN A 6 -9.42 29.81 -21.52
C GLN A 6 -9.45 29.68 -20.00
N TRP A 7 -8.51 30.35 -19.36
CA TRP A 7 -8.51 30.63 -17.93
C TRP A 7 -9.07 32.01 -17.67
N VAL A 8 -9.87 32.13 -16.61
CA VAL A 8 -10.25 33.39 -15.97
C VAL A 8 -9.92 33.26 -14.50
N PHE A 9 -8.97 34.06 -14.02
CA PHE A 9 -8.52 34.01 -12.63
C PHE A 9 -9.35 34.93 -11.74
N GLY A 10 -9.26 34.73 -10.43
CA GLY A 10 -10.05 35.49 -9.46
C GLY A 10 -9.73 36.99 -9.39
N ASP A 11 -8.69 37.47 -10.06
CA ASP A 11 -8.36 38.89 -10.24
C ASP A 11 -8.85 39.46 -11.59
N GLY A 12 -9.55 38.65 -12.40
CA GLY A 12 -10.05 39.01 -13.72
C GLY A 12 -9.04 38.84 -14.86
N SER A 13 -7.78 38.52 -14.56
CA SER A 13 -6.78 38.20 -15.61
C SER A 13 -7.13 36.90 -16.32
N THR A 14 -6.65 36.74 -17.54
CA THR A 14 -6.94 35.57 -18.38
C THR A 14 -5.66 34.94 -18.93
N SER A 15 -5.76 33.67 -19.34
CA SER A 15 -4.68 32.97 -20.05
C SER A 15 -5.26 31.89 -20.94
N ASP A 16 -4.59 31.62 -22.07
CA ASP A 16 -4.85 30.48 -22.95
C ASP A 16 -3.78 29.37 -22.81
N SER A 17 -2.86 29.52 -21.86
CA SER A 17 -1.83 28.53 -21.58
C SER A 17 -2.44 27.27 -20.95
N PRO A 18 -1.94 26.05 -21.29
CA PRO A 18 -2.31 24.83 -20.59
C PRO A 18 -1.79 24.77 -19.14
N SER A 19 -0.78 25.57 -18.80
CA SER A 19 -0.14 25.61 -17.47
C SER A 19 0.22 27.05 -17.07
N PRO A 20 -0.79 27.91 -16.86
CA PRO A 20 -0.55 29.32 -16.54
C PRO A 20 0.05 29.49 -15.14
N SER A 21 0.76 30.60 -14.94
CA SER A 21 1.20 31.06 -13.62
C SER A 21 0.57 32.43 -13.34
N VAL A 22 -0.07 32.57 -12.19
CA VAL A 22 -0.68 33.82 -11.74
C VAL A 22 -0.17 34.18 -10.34
N ASN A 23 0.22 35.44 -10.16
CA ASN A 23 0.61 35.99 -8.86
C ASN A 23 -0.46 36.96 -8.37
N PHE A 24 -1.24 36.54 -7.39
CA PHE A 24 -2.33 37.36 -6.86
C PHE A 24 -1.90 38.44 -5.85
N GLY A 25 -0.61 38.53 -5.50
CA GLY A 25 -0.05 39.56 -4.61
C GLY A 25 -0.41 39.46 -3.12
N SER A 26 -1.55 38.84 -2.77
CA SER A 26 -2.01 38.68 -1.38
C SER A 26 -2.65 37.31 -1.14
N LYS A 27 -2.63 36.85 0.12
CA LYS A 27 -3.35 35.65 0.53
C LYS A 27 -4.85 35.93 0.51
N GLY A 28 -5.62 35.01 -0.06
CA GLY A 28 -7.08 35.11 -0.13
C GLY A 28 -7.66 33.97 -0.95
N THR A 29 -8.89 33.57 -0.62
CA THR A 29 -9.65 32.59 -1.40
C THR A 29 -10.09 33.22 -2.72
N ARG A 30 -9.88 32.52 -3.83
CA ARG A 30 -10.20 32.99 -5.18
C ARG A 30 -10.79 31.84 -5.99
N ALA A 31 -11.73 32.16 -6.87
CA ALA A 31 -12.23 31.24 -7.87
C ALA A 31 -11.42 31.43 -9.17
N ASN A 32 -10.92 30.34 -9.73
CA ASN A 32 -10.25 30.32 -11.04
C ASN A 32 -11.02 29.36 -11.93
N THR A 33 -11.40 29.82 -13.12
CA THR A 33 -12.24 29.06 -14.05
C THR A 33 -11.42 28.65 -15.26
N LEU A 34 -11.43 27.35 -15.57
CA LEU A 34 -10.93 26.79 -16.81
C LEU A 34 -12.12 26.47 -17.71
N VAL A 35 -12.01 26.80 -19.00
CA VAL A 35 -12.89 26.31 -20.06
C VAL A 35 -12.01 25.76 -21.18
N VAL A 36 -12.25 24.50 -21.58
CA VAL A 36 -11.54 23.87 -22.70
C VAL A 36 -12.52 23.39 -23.75
N THR A 37 -12.28 23.71 -25.01
CA THR A 37 -13.07 23.23 -26.15
C THR A 37 -12.20 22.43 -27.12
N PRO A 38 -12.50 21.13 -27.33
CA PRO A 38 -13.44 20.28 -26.59
C PRO A 38 -12.90 19.84 -25.22
N TRP A 39 -13.78 19.51 -24.27
CA TRP A 39 -13.39 18.95 -22.97
C TRP A 39 -12.62 17.64 -23.06
N SER A 40 -12.77 16.89 -24.15
CA SER A 40 -11.99 15.69 -24.43
C SER A 40 -10.48 15.92 -24.55
N ALA A 41 -10.04 17.18 -24.65
CA ALA A 41 -8.63 17.51 -24.59
C ALA A 41 -8.05 17.54 -23.15
N VAL A 42 -8.89 17.54 -22.12
CA VAL A 42 -8.45 17.53 -20.72
C VAL A 42 -8.35 16.09 -20.23
N THR A 43 -7.18 15.48 -20.45
CA THR A 43 -6.91 14.10 -20.01
C THR A 43 -6.17 14.04 -18.67
N LYS A 44 -5.57 15.14 -18.21
CA LYS A 44 -4.82 15.21 -16.95
C LYS A 44 -5.09 16.53 -16.25
N ILE A 45 -5.33 16.48 -14.95
CA ILE A 45 -5.32 17.65 -14.07
C ILE A 45 -4.29 17.39 -12.96
N ASN A 46 -3.30 18.26 -12.86
CA ASN A 46 -2.24 18.19 -11.87
C ASN A 46 -2.09 19.54 -11.15
N ILE A 47 -2.60 19.59 -9.93
CA ILE A 47 -2.56 20.75 -9.03
C ILE A 47 -1.69 20.49 -7.80
N GLY A 48 -0.93 19.40 -7.82
CA GLY A 48 -0.03 18.97 -6.75
C GLY A 48 0.43 17.52 -6.94
N TYR A 49 1.72 17.31 -7.18
CA TYR A 49 2.34 15.99 -7.26
C TYR A 49 3.86 16.12 -7.12
N ASP A 50 4.49 15.20 -6.40
CA ASP A 50 5.93 15.14 -6.22
C ASP A 50 6.50 13.70 -6.24
N GLY A 51 5.64 12.68 -6.39
CA GLY A 51 6.02 11.27 -6.34
C GLY A 51 6.59 10.82 -4.99
N SER A 52 6.34 11.55 -3.89
CA SER A 52 6.93 11.26 -2.57
C SER A 52 6.52 9.90 -1.98
N ASP A 53 5.45 9.29 -2.48
CA ASP A 53 5.04 7.94 -2.11
C ASP A 53 5.78 6.83 -2.90
N GLY A 54 6.78 7.19 -3.71
CA GLY A 54 7.46 6.29 -4.65
C GLY A 54 6.98 6.44 -6.09
N GLY A 55 5.97 7.29 -6.31
CA GLY A 55 5.47 7.66 -7.63
C GLY A 55 4.66 6.56 -8.33
N VAL A 56 4.20 6.91 -9.52
CA VAL A 56 3.46 6.01 -10.41
C VAL A 56 4.39 5.13 -11.25
N THR A 57 3.87 4.05 -11.83
CA THR A 57 4.57 3.20 -12.82
C THR A 57 4.41 3.78 -14.23
N PRO A 58 5.43 3.76 -15.12
CA PRO A 58 6.77 3.15 -14.99
C PRO A 58 7.80 3.98 -14.21
N GLY A 59 7.46 5.17 -13.71
CA GLY A 59 8.34 5.93 -12.82
C GLY A 59 7.71 7.25 -12.37
N SER A 60 8.32 7.89 -11.37
CA SER A 60 7.81 9.14 -10.79
C SER A 60 7.65 10.28 -11.81
N SER A 61 8.40 10.26 -12.92
CA SER A 61 8.32 11.26 -14.01
C SER A 61 7.11 11.11 -14.93
N THR A 62 6.29 10.06 -14.80
CA THR A 62 5.08 9.87 -15.61
C THR A 62 4.04 10.96 -15.34
N ILE A 63 3.99 11.49 -14.11
CA ILE A 63 3.25 12.70 -13.77
C ILE A 63 4.28 13.78 -13.47
N GLU A 64 4.10 14.99 -14.02
CA GLU A 64 5.06 16.07 -13.79
C GLU A 64 5.03 16.55 -12.34
N ASN A 65 6.19 16.92 -11.80
CA ASN A 65 6.24 17.47 -10.45
C ASN A 65 5.65 18.88 -10.43
N VAL A 66 4.57 19.05 -9.67
CA VAL A 66 3.86 20.32 -9.49
C VAL A 66 3.74 20.57 -7.99
N LYS A 67 4.25 21.72 -7.52
CA LYS A 67 4.06 22.12 -6.14
C LYS A 67 2.57 22.28 -5.85
N LYS A 68 2.15 21.90 -4.63
CA LYS A 68 0.78 22.13 -4.17
C LYS A 68 0.35 23.58 -4.40
N GLN A 69 -0.90 23.77 -4.81
CA GLN A 69 -1.44 25.09 -5.16
C GLN A 69 -2.40 25.66 -4.10
N ASN A 70 -2.59 24.95 -2.97
CA ASN A 70 -3.54 25.26 -1.90
C ASN A 70 -5.01 25.29 -2.38
N VAL A 71 -5.35 24.40 -3.31
CA VAL A 71 -6.73 24.23 -3.80
C VAL A 71 -7.58 23.61 -2.69
N ILE A 72 -8.68 24.28 -2.33
CA ILE A 72 -9.59 23.83 -1.26
C ILE A 72 -10.82 23.08 -1.80
N ALA A 73 -11.18 23.30 -3.06
CA ALA A 73 -12.33 22.69 -3.72
C ALA A 73 -12.19 22.78 -5.24
N VAL A 74 -12.78 21.81 -5.96
CA VAL A 74 -12.93 21.82 -7.42
C VAL A 74 -14.35 21.42 -7.77
N THR A 75 -14.97 22.18 -8.67
CA THR A 75 -16.35 21.98 -9.14
C THR A 75 -16.36 21.89 -10.66
N GLY A 76 -17.38 21.25 -11.25
CA GLY A 76 -17.48 21.12 -12.70
C GLY A 76 -16.64 19.98 -13.28
N LEU A 77 -16.17 19.04 -12.44
CA LEU A 77 -15.37 17.88 -12.87
C LEU A 77 -16.18 16.96 -13.81
N GLU A 78 -17.51 16.96 -13.72
CA GLU A 78 -18.40 16.22 -14.62
C GLU A 78 -18.19 16.53 -16.11
N ASN A 79 -17.69 17.73 -16.44
CA ASN A 79 -17.37 18.12 -17.81
C ASN A 79 -16.23 17.29 -18.43
N VAL A 80 -15.35 16.73 -17.60
CA VAL A 80 -14.19 15.92 -18.01
C VAL A 80 -14.33 14.46 -17.62
N ALA A 81 -15.44 14.04 -17.00
CA ALA A 81 -15.63 12.68 -16.51
C ALA A 81 -15.34 11.58 -17.56
N PRO A 82 -15.79 11.69 -18.82
CA PRO A 82 -15.52 10.65 -19.81
C PRO A 82 -14.07 10.58 -20.30
N TYR A 83 -13.23 11.58 -20.00
CA TYR A 83 -11.95 11.80 -20.67
C TYR A 83 -10.76 11.92 -19.72
N LEU A 84 -10.99 12.33 -18.47
CA LEU A 84 -9.92 12.50 -17.50
C LEU A 84 -9.31 11.14 -17.18
N GLN A 85 -8.00 11.03 -17.38
CA GLN A 85 -7.19 9.84 -17.18
C GLN A 85 -6.37 9.91 -15.88
N VAL A 86 -5.93 11.10 -15.51
CA VAL A 86 -5.08 11.34 -14.35
C VAL A 86 -5.56 12.55 -13.55
N TRP A 87 -5.74 12.32 -12.25
CA TRP A 87 -5.95 13.37 -11.26
C TRP A 87 -4.78 13.40 -10.27
N ALA A 88 -4.18 14.56 -10.05
CA ALA A 88 -3.17 14.75 -9.02
C ALA A 88 -3.38 16.04 -8.22
N SER A 89 -3.46 15.89 -6.90
CA SER A 89 -3.76 16.98 -5.98
C SER A 89 -3.03 16.88 -4.64
N SER A 90 -1.97 16.09 -4.56
CA SER A 90 -1.19 15.85 -3.35
C SER A 90 -0.92 17.14 -2.56
N TYR A 91 -1.04 17.05 -1.24
CA TYR A 91 -0.88 18.11 -0.25
C TYR A 91 -1.87 19.28 -0.32
N ASN A 92 -2.87 19.24 -1.21
CA ASN A 92 -3.89 20.28 -1.24
C ASN A 92 -4.94 20.06 -0.14
N PRO A 93 -5.47 21.13 0.48
CA PRO A 93 -6.50 21.05 1.52
C PRO A 93 -7.92 20.79 0.94
N ILE A 94 -8.03 19.97 -0.10
CA ILE A 94 -9.32 19.60 -0.70
C ILE A 94 -10.10 18.76 0.29
N THR A 95 -11.39 19.06 0.48
CA THR A 95 -12.24 18.34 1.44
C THR A 95 -13.04 17.20 0.83
N ALA A 96 -13.41 17.31 -0.45
CA ALA A 96 -14.18 16.30 -1.16
C ALA A 96 -13.81 16.23 -2.66
N LEU A 97 -13.83 15.02 -3.20
CA LEU A 97 -13.67 14.74 -4.63
C LEU A 97 -14.76 13.78 -5.09
N ASP A 98 -15.35 14.01 -6.26
CA ASP A 98 -16.37 13.15 -6.84
C ASP A 98 -15.94 12.71 -8.24
N PHE A 99 -15.61 11.43 -8.39
CA PHE A 99 -15.18 10.81 -9.64
C PHE A 99 -16.21 9.77 -10.12
N ASN A 100 -17.48 9.92 -9.77
CA ASN A 100 -18.51 9.02 -10.28
C ASN A 100 -18.60 9.09 -11.81
N ASN A 101 -18.61 7.93 -12.47
CA ASN A 101 -18.64 7.75 -13.93
C ASN A 101 -17.37 8.22 -14.67
N PHE A 102 -16.24 8.31 -13.98
CA PHE A 102 -14.95 8.63 -14.61
C PHE A 102 -14.34 7.38 -15.26
N THR A 103 -14.92 6.95 -16.38
CA THR A 103 -14.61 5.66 -17.00
C THR A 103 -13.21 5.58 -17.63
N ALA A 104 -12.58 6.73 -17.93
CA ALA A 104 -11.21 6.81 -18.44
C ALA A 104 -10.14 6.99 -17.34
N LEU A 105 -10.55 7.28 -16.10
CA LEU A 105 -9.64 7.66 -15.02
C LEU A 105 -8.88 6.43 -14.53
N HIS A 106 -7.58 6.42 -14.74
CA HIS A 106 -6.72 5.31 -14.37
C HIS A 106 -5.82 5.60 -13.16
N THR A 107 -5.60 6.88 -12.82
CA THR A 107 -4.71 7.27 -11.72
C THR A 107 -5.26 8.45 -10.93
N ILE A 108 -5.32 8.29 -9.60
CA ILE A 108 -5.65 9.34 -8.64
C ILE A 108 -4.52 9.46 -7.61
N GLU A 109 -3.96 10.66 -7.49
CA GLU A 109 -2.90 11.02 -6.54
C GLU A 109 -3.38 12.10 -5.56
N CYS A 110 -3.59 11.71 -4.31
CA CYS A 110 -4.02 12.58 -3.22
C CYS A 110 -3.15 12.40 -1.97
N PHE A 111 -1.85 12.14 -2.14
CA PHE A 111 -0.91 11.98 -1.04
C PHE A 111 -0.91 13.21 -0.12
N TYR A 112 -1.08 13.01 1.19
CA TYR A 112 -1.11 14.10 2.19
C TYR A 112 -2.20 15.16 1.97
N CYS A 113 -3.33 14.81 1.33
CA CYS A 113 -4.53 15.65 1.35
C CYS A 113 -5.24 15.53 2.71
N THR A 114 -4.64 16.09 3.77
CA THR A 114 -5.07 15.87 5.17
C THR A 114 -6.49 16.30 5.50
N SER A 115 -7.11 17.13 4.65
CA SER A 115 -8.50 17.59 4.77
C SER A 115 -9.50 16.75 3.97
N LEU A 116 -9.02 15.86 3.08
CA LEU A 116 -9.85 15.06 2.20
C LEU A 116 -10.59 14.01 3.02
N ALA A 117 -11.89 14.22 3.19
CA ALA A 117 -12.76 13.36 3.98
C ALA A 117 -13.73 12.53 3.12
N THR A 118 -13.95 12.93 1.87
CA THR A 118 -14.87 12.24 0.96
C THR A 118 -14.25 12.07 -0.42
N ILE A 119 -14.26 10.84 -0.91
CA ILE A 119 -13.99 10.53 -2.31
C ILE A 119 -15.09 9.58 -2.81
N ARG A 120 -15.67 9.85 -3.98
CA ARG A 120 -16.66 8.96 -4.61
C ARG A 120 -16.11 8.33 -5.89
N LEU A 121 -16.24 7.01 -5.99
CA LEU A 121 -15.60 6.17 -7.00
C LEU A 121 -16.60 5.16 -7.62
N ARG A 122 -17.83 5.60 -7.95
CA ARG A 122 -18.80 4.74 -8.64
C ARG A 122 -18.50 4.69 -10.13
N ASN A 123 -18.62 3.52 -10.75
CA ASN A 123 -18.36 3.31 -12.17
C ASN A 123 -17.00 3.88 -12.63
N VAL A 124 -15.90 3.42 -12.04
CA VAL A 124 -14.51 3.78 -12.40
C VAL A 124 -13.72 2.55 -12.90
N PRO A 125 -14.19 1.88 -13.98
CA PRO A 125 -13.65 0.60 -14.41
C PRO A 125 -12.17 0.64 -14.81
N SER A 126 -11.63 1.80 -15.20
CA SER A 126 -10.23 1.93 -15.62
C SER A 126 -9.28 2.29 -14.48
N LEU A 127 -9.77 2.52 -13.25
CA LEU A 127 -8.92 2.96 -12.13
C LEU A 127 -7.93 1.85 -11.77
N THR A 128 -6.64 2.06 -12.06
CA THR A 128 -5.57 1.09 -11.75
C THR A 128 -4.77 1.49 -10.52
N ARG A 129 -4.72 2.79 -10.21
CA ARG A 129 -3.96 3.30 -9.07
C ARG A 129 -4.73 4.37 -8.29
N LEU A 130 -4.74 4.21 -6.97
CA LEU A 130 -5.38 5.11 -6.03
C LEU A 130 -4.45 5.39 -4.84
N CYS A 131 -3.96 6.62 -4.73
CA CYS A 131 -3.19 7.10 -3.58
C CYS A 131 -3.99 8.09 -2.73
N LEU A 132 -4.21 7.71 -1.48
CA LEU A 132 -4.95 8.41 -0.44
C LEU A 132 -4.17 8.42 0.89
N GLU A 133 -2.86 8.17 0.90
CA GLU A 133 -2.09 8.12 2.16
C GLU A 133 -2.16 9.47 2.88
N ASN A 134 -2.28 9.44 4.21
CA ASN A 134 -2.36 10.63 5.05
C ASN A 134 -3.54 11.57 4.73
N CYS A 135 -4.70 10.99 4.39
CA CYS A 135 -5.97 11.70 4.24
C CYS A 135 -6.86 11.56 5.49
N ASN A 136 -8.11 12.04 5.41
CA ASN A 136 -9.10 11.96 6.49
C ASN A 136 -10.34 11.13 6.06
N ILE A 137 -10.13 10.11 5.22
CA ILE A 137 -11.23 9.29 4.69
C ILE A 137 -11.80 8.42 5.82
N SER A 138 -13.13 8.47 6.00
CA SER A 138 -13.85 7.58 6.91
C SER A 138 -14.41 6.34 6.20
N TYR A 139 -14.80 6.47 4.95
CA TYR A 139 -15.36 5.38 4.17
C TYR A 139 -14.81 5.41 2.75
N LEU A 140 -14.21 4.31 2.32
CA LEU A 140 -13.72 4.12 0.96
C LEU A 140 -14.48 2.99 0.27
N ASP A 141 -15.31 3.33 -0.71
CA ASP A 141 -16.01 2.35 -1.54
C ASP A 141 -15.20 2.03 -2.80
N LEU A 142 -14.72 0.79 -2.90
CA LEU A 142 -13.96 0.28 -4.05
C LEU A 142 -14.78 -0.72 -4.87
N SER A 143 -16.06 -0.94 -4.56
CA SER A 143 -16.84 -2.03 -5.16
C SER A 143 -17.06 -1.90 -6.68
N GLU A 144 -16.78 -0.74 -7.25
CA GLU A 144 -16.93 -0.45 -8.70
C GLU A 144 -15.61 0.02 -9.34
N ALA A 145 -14.48 -0.45 -8.81
CA ALA A 145 -13.13 -0.24 -9.33
C ALA A 145 -12.43 -1.57 -9.71
N PRO A 146 -13.00 -2.39 -10.62
CA PRO A 146 -12.55 -3.76 -10.90
C PRO A 146 -11.09 -3.90 -11.38
N SER A 147 -10.52 -2.85 -12.00
CA SER A 147 -9.14 -2.84 -12.48
C SER A 147 -8.12 -2.29 -11.48
N LEU A 148 -8.54 -1.99 -10.24
CA LEU A 148 -7.62 -1.46 -9.23
C LEU A 148 -6.48 -2.44 -8.99
N ALA A 149 -5.26 -1.92 -9.07
CA ALA A 149 -4.03 -2.70 -9.07
C ALA A 149 -3.06 -2.26 -7.96
N ASP A 150 -3.04 -0.96 -7.64
CA ASP A 150 -2.18 -0.33 -6.63
C ASP A 150 -3.04 0.56 -5.71
N LEU A 151 -3.27 0.10 -4.47
CA LEU A 151 -3.98 0.85 -3.43
C LEU A 151 -3.01 1.34 -2.36
N ARG A 152 -3.03 2.64 -2.12
CA ARG A 152 -2.28 3.30 -1.04
C ARG A 152 -3.22 4.11 -0.17
N GLY A 153 -3.69 3.51 0.92
CA GLY A 153 -4.66 4.06 1.88
C GLY A 153 -4.12 4.19 3.31
N ALA A 154 -2.80 4.20 3.50
CA ALA A 154 -2.18 4.25 4.82
C ALA A 154 -2.49 5.52 5.62
N SER A 155 -2.43 5.39 6.95
CA SER A 155 -2.40 6.52 7.89
C SER A 155 -3.59 7.47 7.75
N GLN A 156 -4.81 6.94 7.65
CA GLN A 156 -6.03 7.75 7.67
C GLN A 156 -6.23 8.38 9.05
N ARG A 157 -6.61 9.66 9.04
CA ARG A 157 -6.85 10.46 10.23
C ARG A 157 -8.24 10.23 10.83
N SER A 158 -9.16 9.67 10.04
CA SER A 158 -10.52 9.39 10.51
C SER A 158 -10.49 8.24 11.51
N SER A 159 -11.17 8.40 12.65
CA SER A 159 -11.32 7.38 13.67
C SER A 159 -12.28 6.24 13.29
N THR A 160 -12.93 6.32 12.12
CA THR A 160 -13.92 5.34 11.65
C THR A 160 -13.57 4.74 10.29
N TYR A 161 -12.31 4.83 9.87
CA TYR A 161 -11.88 4.38 8.55
C TYR A 161 -12.25 2.92 8.27
N THR A 162 -13.00 2.70 7.20
CA THR A 162 -13.32 1.37 6.66
C THR A 162 -13.29 1.38 5.13
N ILE A 163 -13.14 0.19 4.56
CA ILE A 163 -13.06 -0.04 3.11
C ILE A 163 -14.11 -1.06 2.73
N ASN A 164 -14.99 -0.70 1.79
CA ASN A 164 -15.83 -1.66 1.09
C ASN A 164 -15.12 -2.12 -0.19
N TRP A 165 -14.66 -3.37 -0.20
CA TRP A 165 -13.97 -3.94 -1.36
C TRP A 165 -14.91 -4.40 -2.47
N GLY A 166 -16.17 -4.73 -2.14
CA GLY A 166 -17.03 -5.47 -3.07
C GLY A 166 -16.29 -6.69 -3.64
N THR A 167 -16.26 -6.82 -4.96
CA THR A 167 -15.51 -7.86 -5.69
C THR A 167 -14.15 -7.39 -6.23
N THR A 168 -13.74 -6.15 -5.95
CA THR A 168 -12.44 -5.60 -6.38
C THR A 168 -11.30 -6.33 -5.67
N GLY A 169 -10.31 -6.77 -6.44
CA GLY A 169 -9.13 -7.47 -5.91
C GLY A 169 -8.34 -8.28 -6.93
N ALA A 170 -8.99 -8.75 -8.00
CA ALA A 170 -8.38 -9.67 -8.97
C ALA A 170 -7.10 -9.11 -9.65
N GLN A 171 -6.97 -7.79 -9.77
CA GLN A 171 -5.83 -7.11 -10.39
C GLN A 171 -4.82 -6.53 -9.39
N ILE A 172 -5.09 -6.63 -8.10
CA ILE A 172 -4.28 -5.99 -7.07
C ILE A 172 -2.93 -6.69 -6.93
N TRP A 173 -1.86 -5.92 -7.16
CA TRP A 173 -0.48 -6.33 -6.91
C TRP A 173 0.12 -5.62 -5.69
N HIS A 174 -0.40 -4.45 -5.28
CA HIS A 174 0.08 -3.72 -4.10
C HIS A 174 -1.07 -3.20 -3.26
N ILE A 175 -0.99 -3.48 -1.97
CA ILE A 175 -1.88 -2.91 -0.96
C ILE A 175 -1.03 -2.30 0.14
N CYS A 176 -1.32 -1.04 0.43
CA CYS A 176 -0.69 -0.29 1.50
C CYS A 176 -1.78 0.41 2.32
N VAL A 177 -2.27 -0.25 3.37
CA VAL A 177 -3.31 0.27 4.29
C VAL A 177 -2.85 0.25 5.75
N ARG A 178 -1.53 0.24 5.96
CA ARG A 178 -0.87 0.26 7.26
C ARG A 178 -1.25 1.47 8.13
N ASP A 179 -0.92 1.39 9.41
CA ASP A 179 -1.09 2.47 10.38
C ASP A 179 -2.52 3.02 10.42
N ASN A 180 -3.47 2.09 10.37
CA ASN A 180 -4.91 2.33 10.49
C ASN A 180 -5.49 1.44 11.59
N PRO A 181 -5.06 1.59 12.87
CA PRO A 181 -5.52 0.74 13.97
C PRO A 181 -7.03 0.88 14.27
N GLN A 182 -7.67 1.91 13.73
CA GLN A 182 -9.12 2.08 13.79
C GLN A 182 -9.91 1.15 12.84
N MET A 183 -9.25 0.48 11.89
CA MET A 183 -9.95 -0.45 10.99
C MET A 183 -10.43 -1.68 11.76
N THR A 184 -11.75 -1.89 11.80
CA THR A 184 -12.36 -3.06 12.44
C THR A 184 -12.86 -4.11 11.45
N SER A 185 -12.98 -3.74 10.17
CA SER A 185 -13.38 -4.66 9.12
C SER A 185 -12.26 -5.66 8.83
N THR A 186 -12.63 -6.94 8.68
CA THR A 186 -11.68 -8.00 8.29
C THR A 186 -11.19 -7.77 6.87
N PHE A 187 -9.87 -7.84 6.69
CA PHE A 187 -9.23 -7.76 5.39
C PHE A 187 -9.57 -8.97 4.50
N PRO A 188 -10.02 -8.80 3.24
CA PRO A 188 -10.50 -9.89 2.40
C PRO A 188 -9.35 -10.62 1.69
N VAL A 189 -8.52 -11.31 2.45
CA VAL A 189 -7.27 -11.95 2.01
C VAL A 189 -7.39 -12.86 0.78
N ASN A 190 -8.56 -13.47 0.55
CA ASN A 190 -8.81 -14.40 -0.56
C ASN A 190 -9.05 -13.72 -1.92
N GLN A 191 -9.15 -12.39 -1.97
CA GLN A 191 -9.48 -11.64 -3.20
C GLN A 191 -8.26 -11.26 -4.06
N PHE A 192 -7.03 -11.56 -3.61
CA PHE A 192 -5.80 -10.96 -4.17
C PHE A 192 -4.83 -11.98 -4.79
N PRO A 193 -5.19 -12.65 -5.90
CA PRO A 193 -4.35 -13.70 -6.50
C PRO A 193 -3.04 -13.17 -7.12
N LEU A 194 -2.94 -11.87 -7.41
CA LEU A 194 -1.77 -11.24 -8.03
C LEU A 194 -0.91 -10.41 -7.06
N LEU A 195 -1.19 -10.49 -5.76
CA LEU A 195 -0.53 -9.70 -4.73
C LEU A 195 0.99 -9.93 -4.75
N LYS A 196 1.75 -8.83 -4.74
CA LYS A 196 3.21 -8.81 -4.63
C LYS A 196 3.62 -8.21 -3.29
N ASP A 197 3.02 -7.09 -2.95
CA ASP A 197 3.38 -6.28 -1.79
C ASP A 197 2.13 -6.05 -0.91
N CYS A 198 2.17 -6.54 0.32
CA CYS A 198 1.07 -6.50 1.29
C CYS A 198 1.52 -5.76 2.56
N TYR A 199 1.18 -4.47 2.67
CA TYR A 199 1.59 -3.60 3.77
C TYR A 199 0.37 -3.22 4.61
N ILE A 200 0.13 -4.00 5.66
CA ILE A 200 -1.05 -3.94 6.52
C ILE A 200 -0.69 -3.95 8.02
N TRP A 201 0.51 -3.51 8.38
CA TRP A 201 0.93 -3.42 9.77
C TRP A 201 0.14 -2.36 10.55
N ASN A 202 0.01 -2.54 11.87
CA ASN A 202 -0.71 -1.61 12.76
C ASN A 202 -2.13 -1.30 12.24
N GLY A 203 -2.85 -2.35 11.81
CA GLY A 203 -4.17 -2.26 11.20
C GLY A 203 -5.29 -2.86 12.06
N ASN A 204 -4.98 -3.27 13.29
CA ASN A 204 -5.91 -3.94 14.21
C ASN A 204 -6.60 -5.19 13.61
N GLN A 205 -5.94 -5.82 12.64
CA GLN A 205 -6.46 -7.01 11.95
C GLN A 205 -6.27 -8.25 12.81
N SER A 206 -7.19 -9.22 12.70
CA SER A 206 -7.18 -10.43 13.51
C SER A 206 -7.59 -11.68 12.71
N GLY A 207 -7.52 -12.84 13.35
CA GLY A 207 -7.84 -14.14 12.74
C GLY A 207 -6.65 -14.76 12.03
N ALA A 208 -6.92 -15.55 10.99
CA ALA A 208 -5.88 -16.18 10.19
C ALA A 208 -5.54 -15.34 8.95
N LEU A 209 -4.26 -14.99 8.79
CA LEU A 209 -3.75 -14.39 7.54
C LEU A 209 -3.41 -15.52 6.56
N HIS A 210 -4.30 -15.77 5.60
CA HIS A 210 -4.05 -16.74 4.53
C HIS A 210 -3.98 -16.03 3.19
N LEU A 211 -2.77 -15.93 2.64
CA LEU A 211 -2.54 -15.41 1.30
C LEU A 211 -2.25 -16.58 0.35
N THR A 212 -2.62 -16.43 -0.92
CA THR A 212 -2.49 -17.50 -1.93
C THR A 212 -1.70 -17.07 -3.16
N SER A 213 -1.24 -15.82 -3.21
CA SER A 213 -0.50 -15.33 -4.38
C SER A 213 0.91 -15.89 -4.41
N THR A 214 1.27 -16.52 -5.53
CA THR A 214 2.65 -16.96 -5.81
C THR A 214 3.56 -15.82 -6.29
N ASN A 215 3.03 -14.59 -6.34
CA ASN A 215 3.76 -13.39 -6.73
C ASN A 215 4.30 -12.59 -5.54
N LEU A 216 4.03 -13.02 -4.30
CA LEU A 216 4.46 -12.28 -3.11
C LEU A 216 5.98 -12.07 -3.11
N LYS A 217 6.36 -10.85 -2.72
CA LYS A 217 7.73 -10.40 -2.47
C LYS A 217 7.87 -9.87 -1.06
N SER A 218 6.90 -9.10 -0.59
CA SER A 218 6.97 -8.43 0.70
C SER A 218 5.61 -8.48 1.41
N VAL A 219 5.57 -9.10 2.58
CA VAL A 219 4.40 -9.11 3.47
C VAL A 219 4.81 -8.44 4.78
N LEU A 220 4.29 -7.24 5.04
CA LEU A 220 4.57 -6.46 6.23
C LEU A 220 3.26 -6.30 7.01
N SER A 221 3.05 -7.16 8.01
CA SER A 221 1.80 -7.32 8.76
C SER A 221 2.00 -7.28 10.28
N ALA A 222 3.07 -6.59 10.70
CA ALA A 222 3.44 -6.46 12.10
C ALA A 222 2.40 -5.67 12.94
N ASN A 223 2.41 -5.82 14.26
CA ASN A 223 1.54 -5.09 15.18
C ASN A 223 0.04 -5.24 14.84
N ASN A 224 -0.39 -6.48 14.74
CA ASN A 224 -1.79 -6.86 14.54
C ASN A 224 -2.15 -7.94 15.59
N HIS A 225 -3.29 -8.61 15.43
CA HIS A 225 -3.82 -9.65 16.29
C HIS A 225 -4.05 -10.96 15.52
N TYR A 226 -3.20 -11.24 14.53
CA TYR A 226 -3.30 -12.50 13.78
C TYR A 226 -2.91 -13.67 14.68
N ASN A 227 -3.72 -14.73 14.69
CA ASN A 227 -3.49 -15.93 15.48
C ASN A 227 -2.87 -17.09 14.68
N ALA A 228 -2.90 -16.98 13.36
CA ALA A 228 -2.25 -17.89 12.42
C ALA A 228 -1.84 -17.13 11.15
N ALA A 229 -0.77 -17.59 10.51
CA ALA A 229 -0.42 -17.16 9.16
C ALA A 229 -0.13 -18.39 8.28
N ASN A 230 -0.64 -18.40 7.07
CA ASN A 230 -0.36 -19.42 6.07
C ASN A 230 0.07 -18.75 4.77
N PHE A 231 1.34 -18.97 4.43
CA PHE A 231 1.99 -18.51 3.22
C PHE A 231 2.41 -19.64 2.30
N SER A 232 1.99 -20.88 2.55
CA SER A 232 2.50 -22.05 1.83
C SER A 232 2.48 -21.87 0.31
N GLY A 233 3.66 -21.91 -0.32
CA GLY A 233 3.84 -21.80 -1.76
C GLY A 233 3.74 -20.37 -2.32
N CYS A 234 3.65 -19.35 -1.46
CA CYS A 234 3.57 -17.96 -1.90
C CYS A 234 4.93 -17.38 -2.33
N PHE A 235 6.03 -17.95 -1.83
CA PHE A 235 7.39 -17.45 -2.06
C PHE A 235 8.28 -18.49 -2.79
N PRO A 236 8.09 -18.69 -4.11
CA PRO A 236 8.88 -19.64 -4.87
C PRO A 236 10.37 -19.24 -4.97
N ALA A 237 11.22 -20.21 -5.31
CA ALA A 237 12.66 -20.05 -5.39
C ALA A 237 13.10 -18.95 -6.39
N GLY A 238 14.32 -18.45 -6.22
CA GLY A 238 14.94 -17.47 -7.13
C GLY A 238 14.60 -16.01 -6.84
N ARG A 239 13.93 -15.73 -5.71
CA ARG A 239 13.63 -14.38 -5.22
C ARG A 239 14.16 -14.21 -3.81
N LYS A 240 14.37 -12.95 -3.40
CA LYS A 240 14.65 -12.59 -2.01
C LYS A 240 13.39 -11.97 -1.41
N CYS A 241 12.56 -12.78 -0.76
CA CYS A 241 11.28 -12.34 -0.22
C CYS A 241 11.36 -12.05 1.28
N THR A 242 10.47 -11.18 1.75
CA THR A 242 10.39 -10.70 3.13
C THR A 242 9.01 -10.92 3.72
N VAL A 243 8.96 -11.46 4.92
CA VAL A 243 7.77 -11.57 5.76
C VAL A 243 8.07 -10.97 7.14
N ASN A 244 7.26 -10.00 7.54
CA ASN A 244 7.29 -9.42 8.87
C ASN A 244 5.92 -9.58 9.55
N MET A 245 5.87 -10.52 10.49
CA MET A 245 4.74 -10.84 11.37
C MET A 245 5.03 -10.47 12.83
N TYR A 246 6.00 -9.59 13.08
CA TYR A 246 6.37 -9.11 14.40
C TYR A 246 5.15 -8.66 15.22
N ASN A 247 5.11 -9.00 16.51
CA ASN A 247 4.10 -8.52 17.45
C ASN A 247 2.66 -8.79 16.97
N ASN A 248 2.33 -10.08 16.95
CA ASN A 248 1.01 -10.63 16.67
C ASN A 248 0.70 -11.69 17.75
N ASP A 249 -0.40 -12.43 17.59
CA ASP A 249 -0.83 -13.49 18.50
C ASP A 249 -0.62 -14.89 17.88
N LEU A 250 0.35 -15.05 16.96
CA LEU A 250 0.50 -16.27 16.16
C LEU A 250 0.77 -17.48 17.04
N THR A 251 -0.05 -18.50 16.89
CA THR A 251 0.16 -19.86 17.45
C THR A 251 0.65 -20.85 16.41
N SER A 252 0.47 -20.53 15.12
CA SER A 252 0.93 -21.32 13.99
C SER A 252 1.40 -20.43 12.83
N LEU A 253 2.46 -20.87 12.17
CA LEU A 253 3.00 -20.24 10.97
C LEU A 253 3.34 -21.33 9.96
N ASP A 254 2.62 -21.34 8.83
CA ASP A 254 2.91 -22.23 7.70
C ASP A 254 3.65 -21.44 6.62
N ILE A 255 4.88 -21.85 6.38
CA ILE A 255 5.78 -21.33 5.35
C ILE A 255 6.27 -22.47 4.45
N SER A 256 5.46 -23.53 4.28
CA SER A 256 5.85 -24.68 3.48
C SER A 256 5.92 -24.32 1.99
N ASN A 257 6.82 -24.96 1.23
CA ASN A 257 7.07 -24.64 -0.17
C ASN A 257 7.46 -23.17 -0.47
N ASP A 258 8.13 -22.48 0.46
CA ASP A 258 8.55 -21.08 0.34
C ASP A 258 10.08 -20.85 0.24
N PRO A 259 10.83 -21.53 -0.65
CA PRO A 259 12.29 -21.44 -0.70
C PRO A 259 12.82 -20.05 -1.13
N GLY A 260 11.97 -19.12 -1.58
CA GLY A 260 12.33 -17.72 -1.84
C GLY A 260 12.28 -16.82 -0.60
N LEU A 261 11.78 -17.31 0.54
CA LEU A 261 11.73 -16.55 1.78
C LEU A 261 13.11 -16.50 2.44
N LEU A 262 13.70 -15.29 2.49
CA LEU A 262 15.03 -15.09 3.08
C LEU A 262 15.02 -14.15 4.29
N TYR A 263 13.94 -13.40 4.50
CA TYR A 263 13.78 -12.54 5.66
C TYR A 263 12.45 -12.87 6.33
N LEU A 264 12.51 -13.50 7.50
CA LEU A 264 11.33 -13.83 8.30
C LEU A 264 11.48 -13.26 9.71
N ASN A 265 10.67 -12.27 10.04
CA ASN A 265 10.47 -11.84 11.41
C ASN A 265 9.11 -12.33 11.91
N ALA A 266 9.11 -13.29 12.82
CA ALA A 266 7.93 -13.76 13.55
C ALA A 266 8.13 -13.62 15.06
N SER A 267 8.95 -12.67 15.49
CA SER A 267 9.20 -12.40 16.90
C SER A 267 8.00 -11.76 17.60
N ARG A 268 7.96 -11.88 18.94
CA ARG A 268 6.86 -11.45 19.82
C ARG A 268 5.51 -12.00 19.35
N ASN A 269 5.41 -13.31 19.34
CA ASN A 269 4.20 -14.06 19.04
C ASN A 269 3.94 -15.10 20.15
N SER A 270 2.97 -15.98 19.95
CA SER A 270 2.62 -17.07 20.86
C SER A 270 2.98 -18.45 20.30
N LEU A 271 4.02 -18.55 19.47
CA LEU A 271 4.44 -19.83 18.89
C LEU A 271 5.01 -20.72 19.99
N ASN A 272 4.45 -21.92 20.13
CA ASN A 272 4.97 -22.93 21.05
C ASN A 272 6.25 -23.59 20.50
N GLN A 273 6.92 -24.40 21.32
CA GLN A 273 8.18 -25.04 20.94
C GLN A 273 8.07 -25.86 19.64
N THR A 274 6.98 -26.60 19.46
CA THR A 274 6.76 -27.40 18.24
C THR A 274 6.64 -26.52 16.99
N ALA A 275 5.92 -25.40 17.07
CA ALA A 275 5.80 -24.46 15.97
C ALA A 275 7.15 -23.79 15.64
N VAL A 276 7.92 -23.40 16.67
CA VAL A 276 9.27 -22.85 16.52
C VAL A 276 10.21 -23.85 15.85
N ASP A 277 10.24 -25.10 16.31
CA ASP A 277 11.03 -26.17 15.70
C ASP A 277 10.62 -26.42 14.25
N GLY A 278 9.31 -26.40 13.96
CA GLY A 278 8.77 -26.55 12.61
C GLY A 278 9.27 -25.46 11.66
N VAL A 279 9.23 -24.19 12.07
CA VAL A 279 9.74 -23.07 11.25
C VAL A 279 11.24 -23.24 10.96
N LEU A 280 12.04 -23.59 11.98
CA LEU A 280 13.48 -23.82 11.83
C LEU A 280 13.76 -24.99 10.89
N GLN A 281 13.06 -26.12 11.06
CA GLN A 281 13.18 -27.30 10.21
C GLN A 281 12.81 -27.00 8.76
N THR A 282 11.70 -26.28 8.53
CA THR A 282 11.23 -25.93 7.19
C THR A 282 12.25 -25.06 6.47
N LEU A 283 12.75 -24.00 7.10
CA LEU A 283 13.79 -23.14 6.50
C LEU A 283 15.10 -23.90 6.27
N ASP A 284 15.52 -24.77 7.21
CA ASP A 284 16.71 -25.61 7.05
C ASP A 284 16.58 -26.52 5.81
N SER A 285 15.41 -27.11 5.60
CA SER A 285 15.14 -28.04 4.49
C SER A 285 15.31 -27.41 3.09
N TYR A 286 15.19 -26.09 2.98
CA TYR A 286 15.35 -25.38 1.70
C TYR A 286 16.81 -25.26 1.24
N ASN A 287 17.78 -25.54 2.12
CA ASN A 287 19.21 -25.45 1.79
C ASN A 287 19.63 -24.09 1.18
N THR A 288 18.96 -23.02 1.59
CA THR A 288 19.25 -21.64 1.19
C THR A 288 20.35 -21.04 2.05
N ASN A 289 20.99 -19.97 1.56
CA ASN A 289 22.12 -19.31 2.19
C ASN A 289 21.83 -17.82 2.40
N GLY A 290 22.35 -17.23 3.48
CA GLY A 290 22.34 -15.78 3.69
C GLY A 290 20.95 -15.15 3.83
N GLY A 291 20.21 -15.53 4.88
CA GLY A 291 18.93 -14.93 5.28
C GLY A 291 18.91 -14.46 6.74
N ASP A 292 17.82 -13.83 7.15
CA ASP A 292 17.57 -13.39 8.52
C ASP A 292 16.27 -14.02 9.05
N LEU A 293 16.35 -14.65 10.22
CA LEU A 293 15.24 -15.26 10.94
C LEU A 293 15.20 -14.72 12.37
N ASP A 294 14.09 -14.11 12.76
CA ASP A 294 13.84 -13.69 14.15
C ASP A 294 12.57 -14.34 14.70
N LEU A 295 12.76 -15.19 15.70
CA LEU A 295 11.73 -15.90 16.47
C LEU A 295 11.74 -15.49 17.95
N THR A 296 12.45 -14.42 18.33
CA THR A 296 12.55 -13.97 19.73
C THR A 296 11.17 -13.68 20.33
N GLY A 297 11.01 -13.87 21.64
CA GLY A 297 9.70 -13.66 22.30
C GLY A 297 8.65 -14.76 22.06
N ASN A 298 9.00 -15.84 21.35
CA ASN A 298 8.24 -17.10 21.33
C ASN A 298 8.84 -18.13 22.31
N ALA A 299 8.28 -19.34 22.36
CA ALA A 299 8.87 -20.46 23.11
C ALA A 299 10.30 -20.80 22.62
N ALA A 300 11.14 -21.33 23.51
CA ALA A 300 12.48 -21.75 23.13
C ALA A 300 12.44 -23.03 22.26
N PRO A 301 13.32 -23.15 21.24
CA PRO A 301 13.43 -24.37 20.43
C PRO A 301 13.84 -25.59 21.28
N SER A 302 13.52 -26.79 20.81
CA SER A 302 14.08 -28.03 21.38
C SER A 302 15.53 -28.25 20.93
N THR A 303 16.16 -29.34 21.39
CA THR A 303 17.48 -29.76 20.88
C THR A 303 17.47 -29.99 19.37
N THR A 304 16.37 -30.52 18.82
CA THR A 304 16.21 -30.70 17.37
C THR A 304 16.11 -29.36 16.66
N GLY A 305 15.30 -28.43 17.18
CA GLY A 305 15.22 -27.07 16.64
C GLY A 305 16.56 -26.34 16.64
N ILE A 306 17.34 -26.48 17.71
CA ILE A 306 18.70 -25.91 17.80
C ILE A 306 19.63 -26.49 16.72
N ALA A 307 19.53 -27.78 16.41
CA ALA A 307 20.32 -28.38 15.33
C ALA A 307 20.00 -27.74 13.96
N HIS A 308 18.71 -27.51 13.67
CA HIS A 308 18.29 -26.82 12.45
C HIS A 308 18.75 -25.35 12.42
N ALA A 309 18.68 -24.65 13.56
CA ALA A 309 19.20 -23.29 13.69
C ALA A 309 20.71 -23.22 13.39
N ASN A 310 21.50 -24.16 13.92
CA ASN A 310 22.94 -24.23 13.67
C ASN A 310 23.26 -24.50 12.20
N ASN A 311 22.49 -25.36 11.51
CA ASN A 311 22.64 -25.59 10.07
C ASN A 311 22.38 -24.32 9.27
N LEU A 312 21.32 -23.57 9.61
CA LEU A 312 21.03 -22.26 9.02
C LEU A 312 22.19 -21.28 9.23
N THR A 313 22.68 -21.15 10.46
CA THR A 313 23.83 -20.27 10.77
C THR A 313 25.10 -20.68 10.04
N ALA A 314 25.38 -21.98 9.92
CA ALA A 314 26.50 -22.48 9.12
C ALA A 314 26.40 -22.12 7.63
N ARG A 315 25.17 -21.94 7.11
CA ARG A 315 24.87 -21.42 5.76
C ARG A 315 24.74 -19.88 5.71
N GLY A 316 25.20 -19.19 6.76
CA GLY A 316 25.27 -17.73 6.82
C GLY A 316 23.94 -17.04 7.16
N TRP A 317 22.96 -17.76 7.70
CA TRP A 317 21.76 -17.12 8.24
C TRP A 317 22.03 -16.44 9.58
N LYS A 318 21.41 -15.28 9.80
CA LYS A 318 21.29 -14.70 11.15
C LYS A 318 20.03 -15.24 11.79
N VAL A 319 20.17 -16.07 12.81
CA VAL A 319 19.05 -16.69 13.52
C VAL A 319 18.98 -16.12 14.93
N GLN A 320 17.83 -15.54 15.29
CA GLN A 320 17.53 -15.04 16.62
C GLN A 320 16.34 -15.80 17.19
N SER A 321 16.45 -16.29 18.44
CA SER A 321 15.37 -16.98 19.15
C SER A 321 15.43 -16.66 20.63
N SER A 322 14.45 -17.10 21.43
CA SER A 322 14.44 -16.94 22.90
C SER A 322 15.56 -17.70 23.62
N PHE A 323 16.44 -18.40 22.88
CA PHE A 323 17.77 -18.80 23.30
C PHE A 323 18.81 -17.97 22.51
N GLN A 324 19.73 -17.29 23.20
CA GLN A 324 20.90 -16.75 22.50
C GLN A 324 21.76 -17.93 22.06
N ILE A 325 21.84 -18.15 20.74
CA ILE A 325 22.89 -18.97 20.15
C ILE A 325 24.18 -18.27 20.56
N ARG A 326 24.92 -18.85 21.51
CA ARG A 326 26.24 -18.32 21.86
C ARG A 326 27.07 -18.48 20.59
N ASP A 327 27.44 -17.35 19.98
CA ASP A 327 28.56 -17.34 19.06
C ASP A 327 29.71 -18.04 19.79
N SER A 328 30.18 -19.13 19.21
CA SER A 328 31.41 -19.77 19.65
C SER A 328 32.55 -18.86 19.22
N GLU A 329 32.72 -17.74 19.93
CA GLU A 329 33.98 -17.04 19.96
C GLU A 329 35.03 -18.03 20.46
N LYS A 330 35.96 -18.31 19.57
CA LYS A 330 37.15 -19.12 19.77
C LYS A 330 37.79 -18.77 21.11
N GLN A 331 37.71 -19.68 22.07
CA GLN A 331 38.73 -19.80 23.09
C GLN A 331 39.79 -20.79 22.58
N PHE A 332 41.04 -20.40 22.79
CA PHE A 332 42.34 -20.94 22.35
C PHE A 332 42.86 -20.40 21.02
#